data_AF-A0AAN8UHZ7-F1
#
_entry.id   AF-A0AAN8UHZ7-F1
#
_cell.length_a   1.000
_cell.length_b   1.000
_cell.length_c   1.000
_cell.angle_alpha   90.00
_cell.angle_beta   90.00
_cell.angle_gamma   90.00
#
_symmetry.space_group_name_H-M   'P 1'
#
loop_
_entity.id
_entity.type
_entity.pdbx_description
1 polymer ?
#
loop_
_entity_poly.entity_id
_entity_poly.type
_entity_poly.pdbx_seq_one_letter_code
_entity_poly.pdbx_strand_id
1 'polypeptide(L)'
;MEDSNSIASNVARAIVAALDWSSSPDSRKAASAYLDSFKAGDIHVFVSTSFLLVKKDWSLEIRIWCGYGGEELSSTERQNFANVAVDLMSEIASPCEEWALKSQAAALVAEAELVSMMLRWLPEDITVHNEDLEGDRRRFLLRGLTQSLPEILPLLYTILERHFGAALSEAGRQQLDLAKQHVATVTAALNAANAYAEWAPIPDLAKYGIIHGCGFLLSSPDFRLHACEFFKLVSPRKRPTDASSSEFDSAMGIVFQILMKVSGEFLHRSMTYNGAIEESEFEFAEYICESMVSLGSTNLQCIMGDSSALSLYIQQMLGYFQHFKFGLHFQSLPFWLALVRDSTPKPKSIIHATGENSAVSSSSSGSGQAEHEKRKILNVVNDDIFAVILDTSFIRLLKREKVLAETALSLGALELWSDDFEGRENLVNILELIRLVASEKPLIAAAKVSERNVAIIKDRLLAPMPLSMQLALENVIIAVFDDSNEFGSNSEMQLMLGRIFEGLLQQLLLLKWTDPLLVELLGRYLDALGPFLKFFPDAVGSVITTSSARHARLQICTSIIRIAKLLTKAFLPHMKGIAETMARLQREERLLFRA
;
A
#
# COMPACT_ATOMS: atom_id res chain seq x y z
N MET A 1 27.57 -58.46 -9.80
CA MET A 1 27.85 -57.08 -9.35
C MET A 1 28.17 -56.31 -10.61
N GLU A 2 27.18 -55.61 -11.16
CA GLU A 2 27.46 -54.63 -12.21
C GLU A 2 28.29 -53.50 -11.58
N ASP A 3 29.37 -53.09 -12.25
CA ASP A 3 30.21 -51.99 -11.78
C ASP A 3 29.35 -50.72 -11.66
N SER A 4 29.44 -50.00 -10.53
CA SER A 4 28.69 -48.77 -10.28
C SER A 4 28.83 -47.72 -11.39
N ASN A 5 29.98 -47.71 -12.08
CA ASN A 5 30.23 -46.85 -13.25
C ASN A 5 29.42 -47.24 -14.51
N SER A 6 29.11 -48.54 -14.71
CA SER A 6 28.32 -48.99 -15.85
C SER A 6 26.84 -48.62 -15.68
N ILE A 7 26.34 -48.73 -14.44
CA ILE A 7 24.99 -48.30 -14.06
C ILE A 7 24.85 -46.78 -14.26
N ALA A 8 25.80 -45.99 -13.78
CA ALA A 8 25.80 -44.54 -13.98
C ALA A 8 25.79 -44.13 -15.46
N SER A 9 26.60 -44.79 -16.31
CA SER A 9 26.59 -44.52 -17.75
C SER A 9 25.25 -44.86 -18.42
N ASN A 10 24.58 -45.92 -17.96
CA ASN A 10 23.26 -46.31 -18.46
C ASN A 10 22.17 -45.31 -18.04
N VAL A 11 22.20 -44.84 -16.79
CA VAL A 11 21.31 -43.79 -16.28
C VAL A 11 21.53 -42.48 -17.02
N ALA A 12 22.78 -42.03 -17.20
CA ALA A 12 23.12 -40.85 -17.98
C ALA A 12 22.57 -40.91 -19.42
N ARG A 13 22.72 -42.07 -20.08
CA ARG A 13 22.20 -42.29 -21.44
C ARG A 13 20.67 -42.23 -21.49
N ALA A 14 19.99 -42.76 -20.48
CA ALA A 14 18.54 -42.70 -20.37
C ALA A 14 18.05 -41.26 -20.12
N ILE A 15 18.75 -40.46 -19.31
CA ILE A 15 18.43 -39.04 -19.09
C ILE A 15 18.53 -38.25 -20.40
N VAL A 16 19.64 -38.41 -21.13
CA VAL A 16 19.84 -37.73 -22.43
C VAL A 16 18.77 -38.16 -23.44
N ALA A 17 18.46 -39.45 -23.52
CA ALA A 17 17.42 -39.96 -24.42
C ALA A 17 16.01 -39.48 -24.05
N ALA A 18 15.73 -39.23 -22.78
CA ALA A 18 14.44 -38.70 -22.32
C ALA A 18 14.28 -37.19 -22.61
N LEU A 19 15.37 -36.42 -22.49
CA LEU A 19 15.39 -34.95 -22.69
C LEU A 19 15.60 -34.52 -24.15
N ASP A 20 16.13 -35.41 -24.99
CA ASP A 20 16.40 -35.13 -26.39
C ASP A 20 15.11 -35.15 -27.24
N TRP A 21 14.78 -33.99 -27.83
CA TRP A 21 13.62 -33.82 -28.70
C TRP A 21 13.76 -34.55 -30.04
N SER A 22 14.98 -34.92 -30.45
CA SER A 22 15.23 -35.69 -31.67
C SER A 22 15.05 -37.20 -31.48
N SER A 23 14.90 -37.66 -30.23
CA SER A 23 14.65 -39.07 -29.90
C SER A 23 13.19 -39.48 -30.16
N SER A 24 13.01 -40.73 -30.61
CA SER A 24 11.67 -41.25 -30.95
C SER A 24 10.74 -41.25 -29.73
N PRO A 25 9.41 -41.09 -29.91
CA PRO A 25 8.45 -41.12 -28.80
C PRO A 25 8.51 -42.41 -27.97
N ASP A 26 8.78 -43.55 -28.61
CA ASP A 26 8.89 -44.85 -27.93
C ASP A 26 10.21 -44.97 -27.17
N SER A 27 11.31 -44.43 -27.71
CA SER A 27 12.61 -44.35 -27.01
C SER A 27 12.53 -43.45 -25.78
N ARG A 28 11.82 -42.31 -25.86
CA ARG A 28 11.60 -41.42 -24.71
C ARG A 28 10.76 -42.09 -23.62
N LYS A 29 9.68 -42.78 -24.01
CA LYS A 29 8.85 -43.54 -23.06
C LYS A 29 9.64 -44.66 -22.38
N ALA A 30 10.44 -45.41 -23.13
CA ALA A 30 11.29 -46.46 -22.58
C ALA A 30 12.36 -45.90 -21.62
N ALA A 31 12.96 -44.75 -21.98
CA ALA A 31 13.91 -44.05 -21.12
C ALA A 31 13.26 -43.54 -19.82
N SER A 32 12.10 -42.89 -19.89
CA SER A 32 11.35 -42.46 -18.71
C SER A 32 10.94 -43.64 -17.81
N ALA A 33 10.44 -44.73 -18.40
CA ALA A 33 10.08 -45.93 -17.63
C ALA A 33 11.28 -46.61 -16.95
N TYR A 34 12.46 -46.57 -17.59
CA TYR A 34 13.71 -47.04 -16.98
C TYR A 34 14.16 -46.13 -15.84
N LEU A 35 14.03 -44.81 -15.99
CA LEU A 35 14.36 -43.83 -14.96
C LEU A 35 13.41 -43.93 -13.75
N ASP A 36 12.13 -44.15 -13.97
CA ASP A 36 11.14 -44.35 -12.91
C ASP A 36 11.36 -45.68 -12.17
N SER A 37 11.69 -46.77 -12.90
CA SER A 37 12.03 -48.05 -12.27
C SER A 37 13.35 -48.01 -11.51
N PHE A 38 14.30 -47.18 -11.96
CA PHE A 38 15.53 -46.92 -11.23
C PHE A 38 15.30 -46.13 -9.93
N LYS A 39 14.43 -45.10 -9.96
CA LYS A 39 14.02 -44.34 -8.76
C LYS A 39 13.26 -45.20 -7.76
N ALA A 40 12.42 -46.12 -8.23
CA ALA A 40 11.66 -47.05 -7.41
C ALA A 40 12.46 -48.31 -6.99
N GLY A 41 13.71 -48.42 -7.43
CA GLY A 41 14.59 -49.56 -7.18
C GLY A 41 15.31 -49.51 -5.83
N ASP A 42 16.46 -50.18 -5.74
CA ASP A 42 17.28 -50.18 -4.53
C ASP A 42 17.85 -48.78 -4.25
N ILE A 43 17.48 -48.22 -3.09
CA ILE A 43 17.91 -46.90 -2.61
C ILE A 43 19.44 -46.82 -2.55
N HIS A 44 20.16 -47.86 -2.11
CA HIS A 44 21.63 -47.82 -2.04
C HIS A 44 22.28 -47.67 -3.42
N VAL A 45 21.71 -48.32 -4.44
CA VAL A 45 22.18 -48.23 -5.83
C VAL A 45 21.84 -46.88 -6.43
N PHE A 46 20.62 -46.39 -6.18
CA PHE A 46 20.19 -45.04 -6.58
C PHE A 46 21.14 -43.98 -5.98
N VAL A 47 21.40 -44.04 -4.69
CA VAL A 47 22.27 -43.10 -3.96
C VAL A 47 23.70 -43.13 -4.47
N SER A 48 24.29 -44.31 -4.61
CA SER A 48 25.67 -44.48 -5.10
C SER A 48 25.84 -44.01 -6.54
N THR A 49 24.80 -44.17 -7.37
CA THR A 49 24.80 -43.73 -8.77
C THR A 49 24.59 -42.22 -8.89
N SER A 50 23.63 -41.66 -8.14
CA SER A 50 23.40 -40.21 -8.07
C SER A 50 24.67 -39.48 -7.60
N PHE A 51 25.39 -40.04 -6.64
CA PHE A 51 26.69 -39.53 -6.21
C PHE A 51 27.73 -39.45 -7.34
N LEU A 52 27.76 -40.45 -8.22
CA LEU A 52 28.69 -40.48 -9.35
C LEU A 52 28.32 -39.47 -10.44
N LEU A 53 27.01 -39.27 -10.63
CA LEU A 53 26.43 -38.44 -11.69
C LEU A 53 26.38 -36.95 -11.35
N VAL A 54 26.42 -36.59 -10.06
CA VAL A 54 26.43 -35.19 -9.59
C VAL A 54 27.80 -34.51 -9.77
N LYS A 55 28.87 -35.29 -10.02
CA LYS A 55 30.23 -34.80 -10.27
C LYS A 55 30.35 -33.98 -11.56
N LYS A 56 31.37 -33.11 -11.62
CA LYS A 56 31.62 -32.17 -12.73
C LYS A 56 31.87 -32.83 -14.09
N ASP A 57 32.25 -34.10 -14.10
CA ASP A 57 32.54 -34.87 -15.33
C ASP A 57 31.30 -35.13 -16.20
N TRP A 58 30.09 -34.87 -15.68
CA TRP A 58 28.82 -35.06 -16.36
C TRP A 58 28.13 -33.74 -16.72
N SER A 59 27.27 -33.75 -17.74
CA SER A 59 26.57 -32.55 -18.21
C SER A 59 25.57 -32.02 -17.17
N LEU A 60 25.21 -30.74 -17.27
CA LEU A 60 24.32 -30.06 -16.31
C LEU A 60 22.93 -30.74 -16.23
N GLU A 61 22.42 -31.22 -17.36
CA GLU A 61 21.13 -31.89 -17.46
C GLU A 61 21.08 -33.20 -16.65
N ILE A 62 22.21 -33.94 -16.66
CA ILE A 62 22.36 -35.18 -15.90
C ILE A 62 22.46 -34.89 -14.40
N ARG A 63 23.21 -33.84 -14.03
CA ARG A 63 23.41 -33.43 -12.64
C ARG A 63 22.10 -32.96 -11.98
N ILE A 64 21.24 -32.24 -12.72
CA ILE A 64 19.94 -31.75 -12.23
C ILE A 64 18.97 -32.90 -11.97
N TRP A 65 18.92 -33.91 -12.86
CA TRP A 65 17.98 -35.03 -12.71
C TRP A 65 18.20 -35.83 -11.41
N CYS A 66 19.46 -35.97 -10.98
CA CYS A 66 19.83 -36.68 -9.74
C CYS A 66 19.36 -36.00 -8.45
N GLY A 67 18.97 -34.71 -8.48
CA GLY A 67 18.48 -33.99 -7.31
C GLY A 67 17.04 -34.32 -6.90
N TYR A 68 16.24 -34.95 -7.77
CA TYR A 68 14.80 -35.17 -7.59
C TYR A 68 14.44 -36.60 -7.14
N GLY A 69 15.12 -37.17 -6.15
CA GLY A 69 14.76 -38.50 -5.65
C GLY A 69 15.30 -38.80 -4.25
N GLY A 70 14.41 -38.96 -3.28
CA GLY A 70 14.78 -39.53 -1.99
C GLY A 70 13.78 -39.24 -0.88
N GLU A 71 12.66 -39.98 -0.82
CA GLU A 71 11.72 -39.89 0.31
C GLU A 71 12.15 -40.75 1.52
N GLU A 72 13.05 -41.74 1.36
CA GLU A 72 13.43 -42.67 2.44
C GLU A 72 14.94 -42.95 2.53
N LEU A 73 15.75 -41.92 2.78
CA LEU A 73 17.20 -42.09 3.04
C LEU A 73 17.47 -42.41 4.53
N SER A 74 18.41 -43.32 4.82
CA SER A 74 18.91 -43.56 6.19
C SER A 74 19.72 -42.37 6.73
N SER A 75 19.91 -42.28 8.05
CA SER A 75 20.66 -41.17 8.67
C SER A 75 22.10 -41.07 8.17
N THR A 76 22.78 -42.21 7.96
CA THR A 76 24.16 -42.26 7.44
C THR A 76 24.22 -41.82 5.98
N GLU A 77 23.24 -42.19 5.17
CA GLU A 77 23.17 -41.78 3.76
C GLU A 77 22.87 -40.29 3.63
N ARG A 78 21.96 -39.75 4.45
CA ARG A 78 21.72 -38.30 4.51
C ARG A 78 22.98 -37.53 4.88
N GLN A 79 23.76 -38.02 5.84
CA GLN A 79 25.03 -37.40 6.21
C GLN A 79 26.05 -37.47 5.07
N ASN A 80 26.16 -38.61 4.39
CA ASN A 80 27.07 -38.77 3.26
C ASN A 80 26.67 -37.86 2.07
N PHE A 81 25.38 -37.73 1.78
CA PHE A 81 24.87 -36.77 0.79
C PHE A 81 25.15 -35.33 1.19
N ALA A 82 24.91 -34.98 2.46
CA ALA A 82 25.18 -33.64 2.96
C ALA A 82 26.67 -33.28 2.83
N ASN A 83 27.55 -34.20 3.24
CA ASN A 83 29.00 -34.00 3.12
C ASN A 83 29.41 -33.78 1.65
N VAL A 84 28.83 -34.54 0.71
CA VAL A 84 29.19 -34.41 -0.71
C VAL A 84 28.52 -33.25 -1.41
N ALA A 85 27.34 -32.82 -0.98
CA ALA A 85 26.80 -31.54 -1.38
C ALA A 85 27.72 -30.40 -0.92
N VAL A 86 28.24 -30.45 0.31
CA VAL A 86 29.21 -29.47 0.84
C VAL A 86 30.53 -29.50 0.07
N ASP A 87 31.09 -30.69 -0.18
CA ASP A 87 32.31 -30.84 -0.96
C ASP A 87 32.11 -30.30 -2.39
N LEU A 88 30.98 -30.61 -3.03
CA LEU A 88 30.65 -30.11 -4.36
C LEU A 88 30.46 -28.59 -4.38
N MET A 89 29.89 -27.98 -3.34
CA MET A 89 29.79 -26.52 -3.24
C MET A 89 31.17 -25.87 -3.16
N SER A 90 32.09 -26.45 -2.38
CA SER A 90 33.49 -25.98 -2.32
C SER A 90 34.21 -26.14 -3.66
N GLU A 91 33.87 -27.17 -4.44
CA GLU A 91 34.42 -27.43 -5.77
C GLU A 91 33.81 -26.52 -6.85
N ILE A 92 32.51 -26.22 -6.79
CA ILE A 92 31.83 -25.27 -7.70
C ILE A 92 32.30 -23.83 -7.44
N ALA A 93 32.56 -23.49 -6.18
CA ALA A 93 33.19 -22.23 -5.80
C ALA A 93 34.65 -22.15 -6.31
N SER A 94 35.28 -23.28 -6.68
CA SER A 94 36.62 -23.23 -7.26
C SER A 94 36.59 -22.61 -8.68
N PRO A 95 37.49 -21.68 -8.98
CA PRO A 95 37.45 -20.92 -10.21
C PRO A 95 37.84 -21.84 -11.37
N CYS A 96 36.93 -22.01 -12.34
CA CYS A 96 37.24 -22.62 -13.62
C CYS A 96 38.29 -21.77 -14.36
N GLU A 97 39.54 -22.23 -14.27
CA GLU A 97 40.75 -21.90 -15.05
C GLU A 97 41.42 -20.50 -14.96
N GLU A 98 42.74 -20.59 -14.68
CA GLU A 98 43.88 -19.79 -15.16
C GLU A 98 44.03 -18.27 -14.88
N TRP A 99 43.58 -17.74 -13.73
CA TRP A 99 44.06 -16.42 -13.24
C TRP A 99 44.31 -16.42 -11.72
N ALA A 100 45.35 -17.11 -11.27
CA ALA A 100 45.62 -17.54 -9.88
C ALA A 100 45.59 -16.49 -8.75
N LEU A 101 45.56 -15.17 -9.05
CA LEU A 101 45.36 -14.12 -8.03
C LEU A 101 43.96 -13.47 -8.07
N LYS A 102 43.24 -13.55 -9.20
CA LYS A 102 41.80 -13.20 -9.28
C LYS A 102 40.89 -14.37 -8.88
N SER A 103 41.45 -15.59 -8.83
CA SER A 103 40.71 -16.83 -8.67
C SER A 103 40.27 -17.10 -7.22
N GLN A 104 41.10 -16.80 -6.21
CA GLN A 104 40.74 -17.07 -4.80
C GLN A 104 39.70 -16.10 -4.25
N ALA A 105 39.77 -14.82 -4.63
CA ALA A 105 38.76 -13.83 -4.25
C ALA A 105 37.43 -14.13 -4.94
N ALA A 106 37.43 -14.39 -6.26
CA ALA A 106 36.21 -14.78 -6.99
C ALA A 106 35.59 -16.07 -6.44
N ALA A 107 36.42 -17.03 -6.03
CA ALA A 107 35.96 -18.28 -5.42
C ALA A 107 35.24 -18.05 -4.10
N LEU A 108 35.83 -17.26 -3.21
CA LEU A 108 35.21 -16.91 -1.92
C LEU A 108 33.91 -16.11 -2.11
N VAL A 109 33.83 -15.30 -3.18
CA VAL A 109 32.63 -14.53 -3.53
C VAL A 109 31.51 -15.45 -4.03
N ALA A 110 31.86 -16.43 -4.89
CA ALA A 110 30.92 -17.44 -5.35
C ALA A 110 30.44 -18.35 -4.21
N GLU A 111 31.33 -18.73 -3.29
CA GLU A 111 30.98 -19.50 -2.09
C GLU A 111 30.00 -18.71 -1.20
N ALA A 112 30.29 -17.43 -0.94
CA ALA A 112 29.40 -16.57 -0.15
C ALA A 112 28.03 -16.36 -0.82
N GLU A 113 27.99 -16.28 -2.15
CA GLU A 113 26.75 -16.21 -2.92
C GLU A 113 25.92 -17.49 -2.77
N LEU A 114 26.54 -18.66 -2.94
CA LEU A 114 25.88 -19.97 -2.77
C LEU A 114 25.36 -20.16 -1.34
N VAL A 115 26.16 -19.83 -0.33
CA VAL A 115 25.73 -19.88 1.07
C VAL A 115 24.52 -18.97 1.29
N SER A 116 24.52 -17.77 0.72
CA SER A 116 23.38 -16.85 0.80
C SER A 116 22.13 -17.42 0.10
N MET A 117 22.28 -18.08 -1.05
CA MET A 117 21.15 -18.76 -1.71
C MET A 117 20.59 -19.90 -0.87
N MET A 118 21.45 -20.72 -0.23
CA MET A 118 20.99 -21.78 0.68
C MET A 118 20.25 -21.21 1.90
N LEU A 119 20.80 -20.16 2.50
CA LEU A 119 20.17 -19.46 3.63
C LEU A 119 18.84 -18.81 3.23
N ARG A 120 18.61 -18.53 1.95
CA ARG A 120 17.31 -18.10 1.43
C ARG A 120 16.34 -19.27 1.22
N TRP A 121 16.77 -20.34 0.55
CA TRP A 121 15.91 -21.47 0.24
C TRP A 121 15.44 -22.22 1.48
N LEU A 122 16.31 -22.36 2.49
CA LEU A 122 15.99 -23.08 3.72
C LEU A 122 14.73 -22.54 4.43
N PRO A 123 14.61 -21.24 4.74
CA PRO A 123 13.37 -20.70 5.30
C PRO A 123 12.22 -20.74 4.29
N GLU A 124 12.43 -20.45 3.00
CA GLU A 124 11.37 -20.48 1.97
C GLU A 124 10.69 -21.87 1.87
N ASP A 125 11.45 -22.95 1.91
CA ASP A 125 10.92 -24.33 1.88
C ASP A 125 10.08 -24.64 3.14
N ILE A 126 10.42 -24.03 4.28
CA ILE A 126 9.72 -24.27 5.55
C ILE A 126 8.49 -23.36 5.71
N THR A 127 8.55 -22.11 5.24
CA THR A 127 7.50 -21.11 5.45
C THR A 127 6.55 -20.99 4.27
N VAL A 128 7.06 -21.04 3.04
CA VAL A 128 6.30 -20.81 1.79
C VAL A 128 5.94 -22.14 1.13
N HIS A 129 6.91 -22.99 0.81
CA HIS A 129 6.71 -24.24 0.07
C HIS A 129 6.48 -25.46 1.00
N ASN A 130 5.59 -25.28 1.99
CA ASN A 130 5.39 -26.26 3.06
C ASN A 130 4.35 -27.36 2.76
N GLU A 131 3.88 -27.48 1.52
CA GLU A 131 2.77 -28.37 1.14
C GLU A 131 3.06 -29.84 1.46
N ASP A 132 4.33 -30.25 1.37
CA ASP A 132 4.79 -31.62 1.62
C ASP A 132 5.30 -31.85 3.06
N LEU A 133 5.31 -30.81 3.91
CA LEU A 133 5.84 -30.89 5.27
C LEU A 133 4.74 -31.11 6.32
N GLU A 134 4.80 -32.25 7.02
CA GLU A 134 3.97 -32.51 8.19
C GLU A 134 4.11 -31.39 9.24
N GLY A 135 3.00 -30.95 9.84
CA GLY A 135 2.97 -29.79 10.74
C GLY A 135 3.91 -29.88 11.95
N ASP A 136 4.13 -31.07 12.51
CA ASP A 136 5.04 -31.26 13.64
C ASP A 136 6.52 -31.19 13.21
N ARG A 137 6.87 -31.72 12.03
CA ARG A 137 8.22 -31.57 11.44
C ARG A 137 8.51 -30.10 11.14
N ARG A 138 7.55 -29.39 10.56
CA ARG A 138 7.66 -27.95 10.28
C ARG A 138 7.94 -27.15 11.56
N ARG A 139 7.20 -27.40 12.64
CA ARG A 139 7.42 -26.73 13.94
C ARG A 139 8.80 -27.04 14.51
N PHE A 140 9.27 -28.28 14.39
CA PHE A 140 10.61 -28.66 14.85
C PHE A 140 11.71 -27.95 14.05
N LEU A 141 11.58 -27.89 12.72
CA LEU A 141 12.51 -27.18 11.83
C LEU A 141 12.52 -25.68 12.10
N LEU A 142 11.36 -25.04 12.22
CA LEU A 142 11.29 -23.61 12.57
C LEU A 142 11.91 -23.31 13.93
N ARG A 143 11.72 -24.20 14.92
CA ARG A 143 12.34 -24.06 16.23
C ARG A 143 13.86 -24.19 16.15
N GLY A 144 14.37 -25.16 15.40
CA GLY A 144 15.81 -25.31 15.14
C GLY A 144 16.37 -24.06 14.45
N LEU A 145 15.69 -23.58 13.41
CA LEU A 145 16.12 -22.39 12.67
C LEU A 145 16.10 -21.13 13.55
N THR A 146 15.10 -20.98 14.42
CA THR A 146 15.03 -19.89 15.41
C THR A 146 16.20 -19.94 16.38
N GLN A 147 16.62 -21.14 16.82
CA GLN A 147 17.78 -21.32 17.70
C GLN A 147 19.10 -20.97 17.01
N SER A 148 19.19 -21.14 15.68
CA SER A 148 20.36 -20.79 14.88
C SER A 148 20.42 -19.33 14.42
N LEU A 149 19.37 -18.53 14.63
CA LEU A 149 19.36 -17.10 14.26
C LEU A 149 20.55 -16.28 14.80
N PRO A 150 21.05 -16.51 16.04
CA PRO A 150 22.23 -15.82 16.56
C PRO A 150 23.51 -16.07 15.78
N GLU A 151 23.58 -17.13 14.96
CA GLU A 151 24.73 -17.44 14.10
C GLU A 151 24.46 -16.98 12.67
N ILE A 152 23.24 -17.20 12.17
CA ILE A 152 22.83 -16.89 10.79
C ILE A 152 22.77 -15.38 10.54
N LEU A 153 22.12 -14.61 11.43
CA LEU A 153 21.90 -13.18 11.20
C LEU A 153 23.21 -12.38 11.21
N PRO A 154 24.16 -12.58 12.16
CA PRO A 154 25.48 -11.92 12.08
C PRO A 154 26.28 -12.33 10.84
N LEU A 155 26.18 -13.58 10.40
CA LEU A 155 26.83 -14.04 9.17
C LEU A 155 26.28 -13.26 7.96
N LEU A 156 24.96 -13.19 7.80
CA LEU A 156 24.31 -12.43 6.73
C LEU A 156 24.70 -10.95 6.76
N TYR A 157 24.71 -10.33 7.95
CA TYR A 157 25.16 -8.94 8.10
C TYR A 157 26.62 -8.76 7.65
N THR A 158 27.51 -9.67 8.06
CA THR A 158 28.94 -9.61 7.70
C THR A 158 29.14 -9.77 6.19
N ILE A 159 28.38 -10.66 5.54
CA ILE A 159 28.41 -10.84 4.09
C ILE A 159 27.95 -9.54 3.40
N LEU A 160 26.83 -8.96 3.83
CA LEU A 160 26.32 -7.70 3.30
C LEU A 160 27.36 -6.57 3.43
N GLU A 161 27.87 -6.32 4.63
CA GLU A 161 28.81 -5.23 4.90
C GLU A 161 30.11 -5.40 4.08
N ARG A 162 30.72 -6.59 4.13
CA ARG A 162 32.02 -6.85 3.52
C ARG A 162 31.97 -6.85 2.01
N HIS A 163 30.96 -7.48 1.41
CA HIS A 163 30.85 -7.55 -0.05
C HIS A 163 30.33 -6.24 -0.64
N PHE A 164 29.50 -5.48 0.08
CA PHE A 164 29.13 -4.14 -0.35
C PHE A 164 30.35 -3.19 -0.38
N GLY A 165 31.16 -3.17 0.70
CA GLY A 165 32.39 -2.39 0.73
C GLY A 165 33.39 -2.81 -0.36
N ALA A 166 33.52 -4.10 -0.61
CA ALA A 166 34.37 -4.63 -1.67
C ALA A 166 33.84 -4.25 -3.08
N ALA A 167 32.53 -4.33 -3.32
CA ALA A 167 31.92 -3.90 -4.59
C ALA A 167 32.26 -2.45 -4.92
N LEU A 168 32.15 -1.55 -3.94
CA LEU A 168 32.49 -0.13 -4.11
C LEU A 168 33.99 0.09 -4.38
N SER A 169 34.85 -0.61 -3.64
CA SER A 169 36.31 -0.55 -3.83
C SER A 169 36.71 -1.02 -5.23
N GLU A 170 36.18 -2.15 -5.68
CA GLU A 170 36.53 -2.72 -6.99
C GLU A 170 35.92 -1.96 -8.16
N ALA A 171 34.72 -1.38 -7.98
CA ALA A 171 34.15 -0.44 -8.94
C ALA A 171 35.03 0.81 -9.10
N GLY A 172 35.53 1.36 -7.99
CA GLY A 172 36.48 2.48 -8.00
C GLY A 172 37.81 2.15 -8.68
N ARG A 173 38.23 0.89 -8.64
CA ARG A 173 39.42 0.35 -9.33
C ARG A 173 39.17 -0.05 -10.79
N GLN A 174 37.98 0.20 -11.33
CA GLN A 174 37.56 -0.19 -12.69
C GLN A 174 37.58 -1.72 -12.94
N GLN A 175 37.54 -2.54 -11.89
CA GLN A 175 37.45 -4.00 -12.01
C GLN A 175 35.98 -4.45 -12.05
N LEU A 176 35.31 -4.14 -13.17
CA LEU A 176 33.86 -4.31 -13.31
C LEU A 176 33.39 -5.76 -13.11
N ASP A 177 34.15 -6.76 -13.55
CA ASP A 177 33.73 -8.16 -13.44
C ASP A 177 33.73 -8.66 -11.99
N LEU A 178 34.73 -8.28 -11.19
CA LEU A 178 34.76 -8.61 -9.76
C LEU A 178 33.75 -7.77 -8.97
N ALA A 179 33.55 -6.51 -9.34
CA ALA A 179 32.49 -5.69 -8.76
C ALA A 179 31.11 -6.31 -8.99
N LYS A 180 30.83 -6.82 -10.20
CA LYS A 180 29.58 -7.53 -10.51
C LYS A 180 29.40 -8.80 -9.66
N GLN A 181 30.46 -9.57 -9.43
CA GLN A 181 30.39 -10.75 -8.55
C GLN A 181 30.03 -10.35 -7.12
N HIS A 182 30.67 -9.30 -6.58
CA HIS A 182 30.32 -8.78 -5.27
C HIS A 182 28.88 -8.24 -5.20
N VAL A 183 28.40 -7.57 -6.26
CA VAL A 183 27.00 -7.14 -6.37
C VAL A 183 26.05 -8.34 -6.34
N ALA A 184 26.36 -9.42 -7.05
CA ALA A 184 25.55 -10.65 -7.03
C ALA A 184 25.48 -11.26 -5.62
N THR A 185 26.61 -11.36 -4.92
CA THR A 185 26.65 -11.82 -3.53
C THR A 185 25.83 -10.95 -2.59
N VAL A 186 25.91 -9.62 -2.70
CA VAL A 186 25.11 -8.68 -1.89
C VAL A 186 23.62 -8.87 -2.17
N THR A 187 23.22 -9.00 -3.43
CA THR A 187 21.83 -9.26 -3.81
C THR A 187 21.33 -10.60 -3.28
N ALA A 188 22.15 -11.66 -3.35
CA ALA A 188 21.81 -12.97 -2.79
C ALA A 188 21.63 -12.90 -1.26
N ALA A 189 22.53 -12.20 -0.56
CA ALA A 189 22.44 -11.99 0.89
C ALA A 189 21.23 -11.14 1.30
N LEU A 190 20.88 -10.12 0.51
CA LEU A 190 19.65 -9.32 0.71
C LEU A 190 18.40 -10.18 0.55
N ASN A 191 18.35 -11.02 -0.50
CA ASN A 191 17.21 -11.91 -0.70
C ASN A 191 17.09 -12.95 0.42
N ALA A 192 18.22 -13.44 0.95
CA ALA A 192 18.21 -14.26 2.16
C ALA A 192 17.65 -13.48 3.35
N ALA A 193 18.12 -12.24 3.59
CA ALA A 193 17.60 -11.39 4.65
C ALA A 193 16.08 -11.15 4.52
N ASN A 194 15.55 -11.00 3.29
CA ASN A 194 14.11 -10.89 3.02
C ASN A 194 13.35 -12.15 3.45
N ALA A 195 13.87 -13.35 3.13
CA ALA A 195 13.25 -14.61 3.54
C ALA A 195 13.20 -14.78 5.08
N TYR A 196 14.20 -14.25 5.81
CA TYR A 196 14.15 -14.21 7.28
C TYR A 196 13.23 -13.11 7.82
N ALA A 197 13.11 -11.97 7.12
CA ALA A 197 12.32 -10.82 7.55
C ALA A 197 10.83 -11.14 7.76
N GLU A 198 10.30 -12.09 6.97
CA GLU A 198 8.88 -12.47 7.01
C GLU A 198 8.46 -13.05 8.37
N TRP A 199 9.32 -13.87 8.99
CA TRP A 199 8.95 -14.67 10.16
C TRP A 199 9.83 -14.43 11.39
N ALA A 200 11.09 -14.03 11.23
CA ALA A 200 12.01 -13.88 12.35
C ALA A 200 11.54 -12.80 13.36
N PRO A 201 11.95 -12.90 14.63
CA PRO A 201 11.69 -11.85 15.61
C PRO A 201 12.38 -10.54 15.22
N ILE A 202 11.62 -9.44 15.13
CA ILE A 202 12.17 -8.13 14.79
C ILE A 202 13.27 -7.66 15.75
N PRO A 203 13.19 -7.91 17.08
CA PRO A 203 14.28 -7.58 17.99
C PRO A 203 15.61 -8.25 17.61
N ASP A 204 15.58 -9.49 17.12
CA ASP A 204 16.79 -10.20 16.68
C ASP A 204 17.36 -9.57 15.40
N LEU A 205 16.50 -9.22 14.44
CA LEU A 205 16.91 -8.51 13.22
C LEU A 205 17.58 -7.16 13.53
N ALA A 206 17.08 -6.44 14.54
CA ALA A 206 17.68 -5.19 15.02
C ALA A 206 19.01 -5.44 15.73
N LYS A 207 19.02 -6.38 16.68
CA LYS A 207 20.18 -6.71 17.52
C LYS A 207 21.40 -7.12 16.71
N TYR A 208 21.19 -7.89 15.63
CA TYR A 208 22.26 -8.36 14.76
C TYR A 208 22.55 -7.42 13.57
N GLY A 209 21.96 -6.22 13.56
CA GLY A 209 22.32 -5.16 12.61
C GLY A 209 21.68 -5.27 11.22
N ILE A 210 20.83 -6.28 10.95
CA ILE A 210 20.20 -6.47 9.63
C ILE A 210 19.34 -5.28 9.24
N ILE A 211 18.55 -4.74 10.17
CA ILE A 211 17.71 -3.55 9.90
C ILE A 211 18.56 -2.36 9.46
N HIS A 212 19.70 -2.12 10.13
CA HIS A 212 20.62 -1.05 9.77
C HIS A 212 21.34 -1.32 8.44
N GLY A 213 21.76 -2.56 8.19
CA GLY A 213 22.39 -2.97 6.94
C GLY A 213 21.47 -2.73 5.73
N CYS A 214 20.24 -3.23 5.80
CA CYS A 214 19.23 -2.98 4.76
C CYS A 214 18.91 -1.48 4.63
N GLY A 215 18.82 -0.76 5.75
CA GLY A 215 18.57 0.69 5.74
C GLY A 215 19.67 1.51 5.06
N PHE A 216 20.93 1.11 5.22
CA PHE A 216 22.05 1.73 4.53
C PHE A 216 21.99 1.49 3.01
N LEU A 217 21.59 0.28 2.60
CA LEU A 217 21.49 -0.12 1.19
C LEU A 217 20.37 0.62 0.43
N LEU A 218 19.39 1.22 1.12
CA LEU A 218 18.39 2.10 0.50
C LEU A 218 19.00 3.31 -0.21
N SER A 219 20.21 3.74 0.20
CA SER A 219 20.91 4.86 -0.43
C SER A 219 21.61 4.48 -1.75
N SER A 220 21.72 3.17 -2.05
CA SER A 220 22.43 2.66 -3.22
C SER A 220 21.46 2.28 -4.34
N PRO A 221 21.57 2.86 -5.56
CA PRO A 221 20.60 2.63 -6.63
C PRO A 221 20.49 1.16 -7.06
N ASP A 222 21.60 0.42 -7.04
CA ASP A 222 21.64 -1.00 -7.44
C ASP A 222 20.90 -1.93 -6.46
N PHE A 223 20.77 -1.53 -5.19
CA PHE A 223 20.26 -2.38 -4.11
C PHE A 223 18.95 -1.87 -3.50
N ARG A 224 18.59 -0.60 -3.73
CA ARG A 224 17.48 0.06 -3.04
C ARG A 224 16.13 -0.67 -3.17
N LEU A 225 15.84 -1.29 -4.32
CA LEU A 225 14.58 -2.03 -4.53
C LEU A 225 14.54 -3.33 -3.72
N HIS A 226 15.65 -4.08 -3.70
CA HIS A 226 15.78 -5.30 -2.91
C HIS A 226 15.73 -4.98 -1.40
N ALA A 227 16.34 -3.87 -0.98
CA ALA A 227 16.28 -3.39 0.39
C ALA A 227 14.88 -2.86 0.77
N CYS A 228 14.12 -2.28 -0.17
CA CYS A 228 12.72 -1.89 0.07
C CYS A 228 11.83 -3.09 0.41
N GLU A 229 12.05 -4.23 -0.26
CA GLU A 229 11.27 -5.45 0.02
C GLU A 229 11.42 -5.90 1.48
N PHE A 230 12.63 -5.79 2.04
CA PHE A 230 12.86 -6.04 3.48
C PHE A 230 11.92 -5.20 4.35
N PHE A 231 11.86 -3.88 4.10
CA PHE A 231 11.04 -2.98 4.89
C PHE A 231 9.55 -3.18 4.64
N LYS A 232 9.15 -3.57 3.43
CA LYS A 232 7.78 -3.95 3.12
C LYS A 232 7.31 -5.17 3.92
N LEU A 233 8.20 -6.15 4.13
CA LEU A 233 7.92 -7.34 4.95
C LEU A 233 7.89 -7.02 6.46
N VAL A 234 8.80 -6.17 6.95
CA VAL A 234 8.91 -5.84 8.37
C VAL A 234 7.81 -4.88 8.84
N SER A 235 7.45 -3.89 8.03
CA SER A 235 6.52 -2.80 8.40
C SER A 235 5.13 -3.23 8.89
N PRO A 236 4.44 -4.23 8.27
CA PRO A 236 3.12 -4.66 8.71
C PRO A 236 3.15 -5.67 9.88
N ARG A 237 4.34 -6.04 10.38
CA ARG A 237 4.46 -7.03 11.46
C ARG A 237 3.79 -6.50 12.73
N LYS A 238 2.95 -7.33 13.33
CA LYS A 238 2.15 -6.94 14.50
C LYS A 238 2.98 -6.97 15.77
N ARG A 239 2.72 -5.99 16.64
CA ARG A 239 3.28 -5.92 17.98
C ARG A 239 2.94 -7.19 18.79
N PRO A 240 3.95 -7.86 19.38
CA PRO A 240 3.74 -8.97 20.31
C PRO A 240 3.01 -8.50 21.59
N THR A 241 2.19 -9.37 22.19
CA THR A 241 1.42 -9.07 23.41
C THR A 241 2.17 -9.42 24.71
N ASP A 242 3.38 -9.95 24.60
CA ASP A 242 4.21 -10.44 25.69
C ASP A 242 5.27 -9.41 26.15
N ALA A 243 6.14 -9.84 27.06
CA ALA A 243 7.19 -9.02 27.65
C ALA A 243 8.21 -8.48 26.63
N SER A 244 8.31 -9.08 25.44
CA SER A 244 9.15 -8.61 24.33
C SER A 244 8.64 -7.34 23.63
N SER A 245 7.46 -6.84 24.00
CA SER A 245 6.86 -5.63 23.40
C SER A 245 7.77 -4.39 23.44
N SER A 246 8.54 -4.19 24.51
CA SER A 246 9.45 -3.03 24.60
C SER A 246 10.66 -3.12 23.65
N GLU A 247 11.24 -4.31 23.49
CA GLU A 247 12.33 -4.56 22.56
C GLU A 247 11.83 -4.46 21.11
N PHE A 248 10.61 -4.94 20.85
CA PHE A 248 9.93 -4.77 19.59
C PHE A 248 9.71 -3.30 19.25
N ASP A 249 9.18 -2.51 20.18
CA ASP A 249 8.91 -1.08 19.95
C ASP A 249 10.22 -0.32 19.68
N SER A 250 11.30 -0.67 20.38
CA SER A 250 12.63 -0.11 20.12
C SER A 250 13.14 -0.47 18.71
N ALA A 251 12.97 -1.72 18.29
CA ALA A 251 13.39 -2.18 16.96
C ALA A 251 12.56 -1.52 15.84
N MET A 252 11.24 -1.42 16.01
CA MET A 252 10.38 -0.69 15.07
C MET A 252 10.65 0.81 15.07
N GLY A 253 11.06 1.40 16.20
CA GLY A 253 11.54 2.77 16.25
C GLY A 253 12.73 3.02 15.32
N ILE A 254 13.67 2.08 15.22
CA ILE A 254 14.77 2.14 14.25
C ILE A 254 14.25 2.10 12.82
N VAL A 255 13.28 1.22 12.53
CA VAL A 255 12.65 1.12 11.20
C VAL A 255 11.97 2.46 10.82
N PHE A 256 11.22 3.07 11.73
CA PHE A 256 10.64 4.40 11.53
C PHE A 256 11.71 5.44 11.21
N GLN A 257 12.80 5.49 11.97
CA GLN A 257 13.88 6.47 11.74
C GLN A 257 14.52 6.31 10.35
N ILE A 258 14.78 5.08 9.91
CA ILE A 258 15.37 4.79 8.60
C ILE A 258 14.43 5.24 7.48
N LEU A 259 13.16 4.79 7.52
CA LEU A 259 12.20 5.10 6.46
C LEU A 259 11.85 6.59 6.44
N MET A 260 11.67 7.22 7.60
CA MET A 260 11.41 8.66 7.67
C MET A 260 12.58 9.49 7.14
N LYS A 261 13.83 9.05 7.36
CA LYS A 261 14.99 9.73 6.80
C LYS A 261 14.97 9.68 5.28
N VAL A 262 14.82 8.48 4.70
CA VAL A 262 14.80 8.27 3.24
C VAL A 262 13.60 8.98 2.58
N SER A 263 12.42 8.88 3.20
CA SER A 263 11.20 9.60 2.80
C SER A 263 11.42 11.11 2.79
N GLY A 264 11.99 11.67 3.86
CA GLY A 264 12.28 13.11 3.96
C GLY A 264 13.25 13.60 2.89
N GLU A 265 14.32 12.84 2.62
CA GLU A 265 15.28 13.13 1.56
C GLU A 265 14.63 13.13 0.18
N PHE A 266 13.78 12.13 -0.10
CA PHE A 266 13.02 12.05 -1.35
C PHE A 266 12.04 13.21 -1.51
N LEU A 267 11.20 13.49 -0.50
CA LEU A 267 10.20 14.55 -0.57
C LEU A 267 10.84 15.93 -0.74
N HIS A 268 11.96 16.19 -0.04
CA HIS A 268 12.71 17.44 -0.20
C HIS A 268 13.29 17.59 -1.61
N ARG A 269 13.87 16.50 -2.16
CA ARG A 269 14.38 16.48 -3.53
C ARG A 269 13.25 16.69 -4.54
N SER A 270 12.14 16.00 -4.38
CA SER A 270 10.97 16.10 -5.28
C SER A 270 10.39 17.51 -5.36
N MET A 271 10.27 18.20 -4.21
CA MET A 271 9.80 19.58 -4.18
C MET A 271 10.76 20.57 -4.83
N THR A 272 12.07 20.28 -4.81
CA THR A 272 13.10 21.17 -5.34
C THR A 272 13.32 20.98 -6.85
N TYR A 273 13.21 19.75 -7.34
CA TYR A 273 13.48 19.37 -8.74
C TYR A 273 12.17 18.97 -9.45
N ASN A 274 11.36 19.98 -9.80
CA ASN A 274 9.98 19.85 -10.28
C ASN A 274 9.82 19.28 -11.72
N GLY A 275 10.49 18.17 -12.05
CA GLY A 275 10.32 17.47 -13.34
C GLY A 275 11.53 16.72 -13.91
N ALA A 276 12.64 16.61 -13.18
CA ALA A 276 13.87 15.92 -13.64
C ALA A 276 14.19 14.65 -12.83
N ILE A 277 13.19 14.06 -12.19
CA ILE A 277 13.32 12.82 -11.41
C ILE A 277 13.04 11.64 -12.34
N GLU A 278 13.95 10.66 -12.33
CA GLU A 278 13.81 9.43 -13.10
C GLU A 278 12.59 8.62 -12.64
N GLU A 279 11.96 7.90 -13.57
CA GLU A 279 10.80 7.02 -13.28
C GLU A 279 11.14 5.97 -12.20
N SER A 280 12.38 5.47 -12.22
CA SER A 280 12.91 4.53 -11.23
C SER A 280 12.95 5.09 -9.80
N GLU A 281 13.06 6.42 -9.62
CA GLU A 281 13.01 7.05 -8.30
C GLU A 281 11.56 7.16 -7.78
N PHE A 282 10.57 7.27 -8.67
CA PHE A 282 9.16 7.24 -8.28
C PHE A 282 8.71 5.85 -7.87
N GLU A 283 9.10 4.80 -8.61
CA GLU A 283 8.87 3.41 -8.21
C GLU A 283 9.45 3.15 -6.82
N PHE A 284 10.70 3.57 -6.59
CA PHE A 284 11.34 3.47 -5.28
C PHE A 284 10.55 4.20 -4.18
N ALA A 285 10.09 5.43 -4.46
CA ALA A 285 9.30 6.20 -3.51
C ALA A 285 7.92 5.58 -3.21
N GLU A 286 7.32 4.87 -4.17
CA GLU A 286 6.08 4.12 -3.94
C GLU A 286 6.27 2.99 -2.93
N TYR A 287 7.37 2.23 -3.03
CA TYR A 287 7.71 1.21 -2.04
C TYR A 287 7.96 1.80 -0.63
N ILE A 288 8.66 2.94 -0.56
CA ILE A 288 8.87 3.64 0.72
C ILE A 288 7.54 4.13 1.30
N CYS A 289 6.67 4.72 0.47
CA CYS A 289 5.34 5.16 0.88
C CYS A 289 4.48 3.98 1.36
N GLU A 290 4.49 2.85 0.66
CA GLU A 290 3.79 1.62 1.08
C GLU A 290 4.22 1.14 2.47
N SER A 291 5.55 1.13 2.70
CA SER A 291 6.13 0.72 3.98
C SER A 291 5.74 1.68 5.10
N MET A 292 5.82 2.99 4.84
CA MET A 292 5.38 4.04 5.76
C MET A 292 3.89 3.89 6.12
N VAL A 293 3.01 3.71 5.13
CA VAL A 293 1.56 3.48 5.36
C VAL A 293 1.31 2.26 6.25
N SER A 294 2.03 1.17 5.99
CA SER A 294 1.93 -0.07 6.76
C SER A 294 2.37 0.14 8.22
N LEU A 295 3.47 0.87 8.44
CA LEU A 295 3.93 1.25 9.77
C LEU A 295 2.91 2.13 10.51
N GLY A 296 2.39 3.17 9.85
CA GLY A 296 1.40 4.06 10.45
C GLY A 296 0.10 3.36 10.83
N SER A 297 -0.26 2.30 10.10
CA SER A 297 -1.50 1.54 10.35
C SER A 297 -1.36 0.55 11.49
N THR A 298 -0.17 -0.04 11.69
CA THR A 298 0.03 -1.17 12.60
C THR A 298 0.91 -0.85 13.81
N ASN A 299 1.82 0.10 13.67
CA ASN A 299 2.95 0.31 14.58
C ASN A 299 3.14 1.76 15.05
N LEU A 300 2.18 2.65 14.81
CA LEU A 300 2.27 4.07 15.16
C LEU A 300 2.62 4.30 16.63
N GLN A 301 2.17 3.41 17.53
CA GLN A 301 2.49 3.45 18.97
C GLN A 301 3.99 3.52 19.28
N CYS A 302 4.85 2.98 18.42
CA CYS A 302 6.29 2.96 18.64
C CYS A 302 6.91 4.37 18.63
N ILE A 303 6.29 5.32 17.91
CA ILE A 303 6.75 6.72 17.83
C ILE A 303 5.87 7.70 18.60
N MET A 304 4.77 7.23 19.21
CA MET A 304 3.83 8.10 19.93
C MET A 304 4.43 8.78 21.17
N GLY A 305 5.48 8.20 21.76
CA GLY A 305 6.20 8.79 22.89
C GLY A 305 7.02 10.04 22.51
N ASP A 306 7.42 10.15 21.23
CA ASP A 306 8.20 11.27 20.70
C ASP A 306 7.31 12.15 19.82
N SER A 307 6.85 13.26 20.38
CA SER A 307 5.98 14.21 19.66
C SER A 307 6.66 14.82 18.43
N SER A 308 7.99 14.91 18.41
CA SER A 308 8.72 15.45 17.26
C SER A 308 8.77 14.45 16.12
N ALA A 309 9.08 13.19 16.40
CA ALA A 309 9.06 12.11 15.43
C ALA A 309 7.65 11.87 14.87
N LEU A 310 6.63 11.86 15.74
CA LEU A 310 5.24 11.73 15.29
C LEU A 310 4.81 12.90 14.39
N SER A 311 5.15 14.14 14.75
CA SER A 311 4.83 15.31 13.91
C SER A 311 5.53 15.24 12.55
N LEU A 312 6.82 14.89 12.52
CA LEU A 312 7.57 14.74 11.30
C LEU A 312 7.00 13.63 10.40
N TYR A 313 6.62 12.49 11.00
CA TYR A 313 6.00 11.37 10.28
C TYR A 313 4.68 11.82 9.60
N ILE A 314 3.79 12.49 10.34
CA ILE A 314 2.52 13.00 9.80
C ILE A 314 2.76 14.03 8.69
N GLN A 315 3.75 14.92 8.83
CA GLN A 315 4.11 15.87 7.79
C GLN A 315 4.62 15.19 6.52
N GLN A 316 5.40 14.11 6.63
CA GLN A 316 5.87 13.36 5.47
C GLN A 316 4.72 12.60 4.78
N MET A 317 3.82 11.98 5.55
CA MET A 317 2.61 11.36 5.00
C MET A 317 1.72 12.38 4.27
N LEU A 318 1.70 13.63 4.75
CA LEU A 318 1.00 14.72 4.06
C LEU A 318 1.74 15.11 2.79
N GLY A 319 3.07 15.14 2.81
CA GLY A 319 3.91 15.37 1.63
C GLY A 319 3.64 14.36 0.51
N TYR A 320 3.53 13.06 0.83
CA TYR A 320 3.13 12.05 -0.15
C TYR A 320 1.71 12.25 -0.67
N PHE A 321 0.77 12.62 0.20
CA PHE A 321 -0.60 12.91 -0.20
C PHE A 321 -0.70 14.13 -1.12
N GLN A 322 0.10 15.16 -0.90
CA GLN A 322 0.17 16.35 -1.76
C GLN A 322 1.01 16.16 -3.01
N HIS A 323 1.75 15.05 -3.09
CA HIS A 323 2.72 14.83 -4.15
C HIS A 323 2.04 14.83 -5.52
N PHE A 324 2.73 15.35 -6.55
CA PHE A 324 2.13 15.60 -7.86
C PHE A 324 1.83 14.34 -8.69
N LYS A 325 2.63 13.27 -8.49
CA LYS A 325 2.39 11.92 -9.06
C LYS A 325 1.18 11.23 -8.44
N PHE A 326 0.36 10.59 -9.28
CA PHE A 326 -0.82 9.87 -8.80
C PHE A 326 -0.50 8.65 -7.95
N GLY A 327 0.51 7.85 -8.34
CA GLY A 327 0.90 6.64 -7.62
C GLY A 327 1.18 6.94 -6.15
N LEU A 328 2.01 7.95 -5.87
CA LEU A 328 2.33 8.39 -4.50
C LEU A 328 1.13 8.96 -3.73
N HIS A 329 0.28 9.77 -4.38
CA HIS A 329 -0.93 10.29 -3.75
C HIS A 329 -1.84 9.14 -3.28
N PHE A 330 -2.17 8.21 -4.18
CA PHE A 330 -3.07 7.11 -3.88
C PHE A 330 -2.44 6.06 -2.97
N GLN A 331 -1.12 5.89 -3.01
CA GLN A 331 -0.43 5.01 -2.07
C GLN A 331 -0.58 5.49 -0.63
N SER A 332 -0.58 6.81 -0.39
CA SER A 332 -0.76 7.40 0.94
C SER A 332 -2.22 7.48 1.42
N LEU A 333 -3.21 7.39 0.51
CA LEU A 333 -4.63 7.56 0.82
C LEU A 333 -5.18 6.56 1.87
N PRO A 334 -4.84 5.25 1.84
CA PRO A 334 -5.30 4.30 2.85
C PRO A 334 -4.90 4.67 4.27
N PHE A 335 -3.72 5.26 4.47
CA PHE A 335 -3.27 5.73 5.77
C PHE A 335 -4.19 6.82 6.33
N TRP A 336 -4.51 7.83 5.51
CA TRP A 336 -5.39 8.92 5.92
C TRP A 336 -6.81 8.45 6.19
N LEU A 337 -7.32 7.52 5.37
CA LEU A 337 -8.62 6.89 5.61
C LEU A 337 -8.66 6.15 6.94
N ALA A 338 -7.65 5.31 7.23
CA ALA A 338 -7.58 4.59 8.50
C ALA A 338 -7.46 5.55 9.69
N LEU A 339 -6.58 6.55 9.60
CA LEU A 339 -6.32 7.51 10.65
C LEU A 339 -7.56 8.33 11.04
N VAL A 340 -8.28 8.87 10.05
CA VAL A 340 -9.49 9.69 10.28
C VAL A 340 -10.70 8.81 10.59
N ARG A 341 -10.78 7.57 10.07
CA ARG A 341 -11.87 6.66 10.44
C ARG A 341 -11.75 6.23 11.91
N ASP A 342 -10.55 5.90 12.35
CA ASP A 342 -10.30 5.47 13.72
C ASP A 342 -10.42 6.61 14.76
N SER A 343 -10.47 7.87 14.30
CA SER A 343 -10.79 9.02 15.15
C SER A 343 -12.28 9.21 15.39
N THR A 344 -13.14 8.74 14.48
CA THR A 344 -14.59 8.88 14.64
C THR A 344 -15.09 8.03 15.82
N PRO A 345 -15.73 8.63 16.84
CA PRO A 345 -16.29 7.86 17.94
C PRO A 345 -17.41 6.97 17.38
N LYS A 346 -17.25 5.64 17.46
CA LYS A 346 -18.34 4.72 17.11
C LYS A 346 -19.58 5.10 17.92
N PRO A 347 -20.76 5.29 17.30
CA PRO A 347 -21.97 5.60 18.04
C PRO A 347 -22.20 4.52 19.08
N LYS A 348 -22.41 4.92 20.34
CA LYS A 348 -22.72 4.00 21.44
C LYS A 348 -23.93 3.17 21.01
N SER A 349 -23.72 1.87 20.80
CA SER A 349 -24.81 0.92 20.67
C SER A 349 -25.66 1.03 21.92
N ILE A 350 -26.85 1.62 21.78
CA ILE A 350 -27.87 1.59 22.81
C ILE A 350 -28.36 0.14 22.85
N ILE A 351 -27.70 -0.66 23.68
CA ILE A 351 -28.26 -1.92 24.15
C ILE A 351 -29.53 -1.54 24.90
N HIS A 352 -30.68 -1.73 24.25
CA HIS A 352 -31.96 -1.70 24.93
C HIS A 352 -31.91 -2.71 26.08
N ALA A 353 -31.89 -2.21 27.31
CA ALA A 353 -32.03 -3.01 28.49
C ALA A 353 -33.47 -3.53 28.57
N THR A 354 -33.65 -4.81 28.29
CA THR A 354 -34.79 -5.59 28.77
C THR A 354 -34.28 -6.92 29.32
N GLY A 355 -34.36 -7.07 30.65
CA GLY A 355 -34.58 -8.36 31.31
C GLY A 355 -33.38 -9.28 31.56
N GLU A 356 -32.81 -9.14 32.76
CA GLU A 356 -32.40 -10.21 33.70
C GLU A 356 -31.29 -11.24 33.37
N ASN A 357 -30.32 -11.27 34.30
CA ASN A 357 -29.48 -12.38 34.76
C ASN A 357 -28.40 -12.98 33.83
N SER A 358 -27.14 -12.56 34.03
CA SER A 358 -26.11 -13.46 34.60
C SER A 358 -24.83 -12.69 34.91
N ALA A 359 -24.21 -13.04 36.04
CA ALA A 359 -22.92 -12.54 36.48
C ALA A 359 -21.80 -13.36 35.85
N VAL A 360 -20.89 -12.72 35.12
CA VAL A 360 -19.46 -13.10 35.05
C VAL A 360 -18.64 -11.82 34.87
N SER A 361 -18.00 -11.39 35.94
CA SER A 361 -16.94 -10.38 35.94
C SER A 361 -15.65 -11.00 35.42
N SER A 362 -15.11 -10.50 34.29
CA SER A 362 -13.65 -10.49 34.07
C SER A 362 -13.22 -9.48 33.01
N SER A 363 -12.32 -8.59 33.44
CA SER A 363 -11.29 -7.87 32.67
C SER A 363 -11.69 -7.02 31.46
N SER A 364 -12.10 -5.77 31.73
CA SER A 364 -12.04 -4.64 30.79
C SER A 364 -10.97 -3.61 31.22
N SER A 365 -9.70 -4.02 31.22
CA SER A 365 -8.57 -3.10 31.51
C SER A 365 -7.90 -2.51 30.25
N GLY A 366 -8.31 -2.91 29.04
CA GLY A 366 -7.62 -2.53 27.79
C GLY A 366 -8.20 -1.34 27.01
N SER A 367 -9.40 -0.86 27.37
CA SER A 367 -10.14 0.11 26.54
C SER A 367 -9.65 1.56 26.68
N GLY A 368 -9.33 1.99 27.90
CA GLY A 368 -9.02 3.41 28.19
C GLY A 368 -7.66 3.88 27.68
N GLN A 369 -6.66 2.99 27.60
CA GLN A 369 -5.31 3.35 27.17
C GLN A 369 -5.24 3.58 25.65
N ALA A 370 -5.89 2.72 24.86
CA ALA A 370 -6.00 2.88 23.42
C ALA A 370 -6.76 4.15 23.02
N GLU A 371 -7.82 4.54 23.74
CA GLU A 371 -8.54 5.81 23.48
C GLU A 371 -7.71 7.06 23.83
N HIS A 372 -6.94 7.04 24.92
CA HIS A 372 -6.07 8.15 25.30
C HIS A 372 -4.90 8.33 24.33
N GLU A 373 -4.31 7.22 23.87
CA GLU A 373 -3.31 7.19 22.82
C GLU A 373 -3.87 7.76 21.50
N LYS A 374 -5.06 7.33 21.06
CA LYS A 374 -5.74 7.87 19.87
C LYS A 374 -5.98 9.37 19.93
N ARG A 375 -6.39 9.89 21.09
CA ARG A 375 -6.62 11.34 21.29
C ARG A 375 -5.33 12.17 21.17
N LYS A 376 -4.16 11.60 21.51
CA LYS A 376 -2.87 12.27 21.32
C LYS A 376 -2.49 12.43 19.85
N ILE A 377 -2.80 11.44 19.01
CA ILE A 377 -2.52 11.51 17.56
C ILE A 377 -3.40 12.60 16.91
N LEU A 378 -4.67 12.69 17.29
CA LEU A 378 -5.58 13.76 16.86
C LEU A 378 -5.14 15.16 17.28
N ASN A 379 -4.46 15.30 18.42
CA ASN A 379 -3.91 16.59 18.81
C ASN A 379 -2.74 17.04 17.92
N VAL A 380 -2.05 16.10 17.25
CA VAL A 380 -0.97 16.40 16.30
C VAL A 380 -1.54 16.78 14.93
N VAL A 381 -2.68 16.19 14.53
CA VAL A 381 -3.40 16.56 13.30
C VAL A 381 -4.20 17.84 13.55
N ASN A 382 -3.57 18.98 13.29
CA ASN A 382 -4.18 20.29 13.47
C ASN A 382 -5.20 20.61 12.36
N ASP A 383 -5.94 21.70 12.57
CA ASP A 383 -6.92 22.22 11.62
C ASP A 383 -6.32 22.53 10.23
N ASP A 384 -5.05 22.94 10.18
CA ASP A 384 -4.33 23.22 8.93
C ASP A 384 -4.11 21.95 8.09
N ILE A 385 -3.77 20.83 8.72
CA ILE A 385 -3.59 19.54 8.03
C ILE A 385 -4.91 19.09 7.40
N PHE A 386 -6.04 19.19 8.12
CA PHE A 386 -7.36 18.87 7.57
C PHE A 386 -7.74 19.78 6.40
N ALA A 387 -7.43 21.08 6.51
CA ALA A 387 -7.62 22.03 5.42
C ALA A 387 -6.81 21.65 4.16
N VAL A 388 -5.54 21.27 4.33
CA VAL A 388 -4.66 20.82 3.25
C VAL A 388 -5.15 19.52 2.61
N ILE A 389 -5.59 18.55 3.41
CA ILE A 389 -6.15 17.28 2.92
C ILE A 389 -7.37 17.55 2.03
N LEU A 390 -8.27 18.45 2.46
CA LEU A 390 -9.45 18.83 1.68
C LEU A 390 -9.07 19.53 0.38
N ASP A 391 -8.18 20.52 0.43
CA ASP A 391 -7.74 21.27 -0.76
C ASP A 391 -7.10 20.33 -1.79
N THR A 392 -6.23 19.43 -1.33
CA THR A 392 -5.59 18.41 -2.18
C THR A 392 -6.62 17.44 -2.76
N SER A 393 -7.55 16.95 -1.95
CA SER A 393 -8.64 16.05 -2.39
C SER A 393 -9.51 16.72 -3.46
N PHE A 394 -9.85 18.00 -3.29
CA PHE A 394 -10.65 18.74 -4.27
C PHE A 394 -9.91 18.93 -5.59
N ILE A 395 -8.60 19.23 -5.55
CA ILE A 395 -7.78 19.29 -6.76
C ILE A 395 -7.76 17.93 -7.45
N ARG A 396 -7.57 16.86 -6.68
CA ARG A 396 -7.54 15.47 -7.16
C ARG A 396 -8.87 14.95 -7.66
N LEU A 397 -10.00 15.63 -7.42
CA LEU A 397 -11.28 15.30 -8.05
C LEU A 397 -11.45 15.92 -9.44
N LEU A 398 -10.58 16.82 -9.88
CA LEU A 398 -10.71 17.51 -11.18
C LEU A 398 -10.17 16.65 -12.34
N LYS A 399 -10.95 16.52 -13.42
CA LYS A 399 -10.51 15.86 -14.67
C LYS A 399 -9.65 16.79 -15.52
N ARG A 400 -8.57 16.27 -16.12
CA ARG A 400 -7.59 17.02 -16.93
C ARG A 400 -8.22 17.80 -18.08
N GLU A 401 -9.19 17.22 -18.76
CA GLU A 401 -9.89 17.82 -19.92
C GLU A 401 -10.79 19.01 -19.56
N LYS A 402 -11.01 19.27 -18.27
CA LYS A 402 -11.89 20.35 -17.77
C LYS A 402 -11.13 21.47 -17.04
N VAL A 403 -9.79 21.45 -17.06
CA VAL A 403 -8.95 22.48 -16.42
C VAL A 403 -8.53 23.52 -17.46
N LEU A 404 -8.76 24.80 -17.17
CA LEU A 404 -8.37 25.93 -18.04
C LEU A 404 -6.84 26.03 -18.19
N ALA A 405 -6.39 26.55 -19.34
CA ALA A 405 -4.97 26.71 -19.66
C ALA A 405 -4.20 27.61 -18.66
N GLU A 406 -4.85 28.58 -18.02
CA GLU A 406 -4.26 29.42 -16.98
C GLU A 406 -4.15 28.70 -15.62
N THR A 407 -5.12 27.85 -15.26
CA THR A 407 -5.02 26.99 -14.08
C THR A 407 -3.98 25.88 -14.30
N ALA A 408 -3.82 25.40 -15.55
CA ALA A 408 -2.77 24.45 -15.93
C ALA A 408 -1.34 25.01 -15.73
N LEU A 409 -1.15 26.32 -15.93
CA LEU A 409 0.12 27.01 -15.62
C LEU A 409 0.40 27.06 -14.10
N SER A 410 -0.64 27.13 -13.26
CA SER A 410 -0.52 27.10 -11.78
C SER A 410 -0.43 25.69 -11.19
N LEU A 411 -1.03 24.69 -11.84
CA LEU A 411 -1.02 23.30 -11.40
C LEU A 411 0.30 22.58 -11.73
N GLY A 412 1.10 23.12 -12.65
CA GLY A 412 2.43 22.59 -12.98
C GLY A 412 2.40 21.12 -13.41
N ALA A 413 3.42 20.35 -12.97
CA ALA A 413 3.65 18.93 -13.25
C ALA A 413 2.60 17.96 -12.65
N LEU A 414 1.45 18.45 -12.19
CA LEU A 414 0.41 17.65 -11.56
C LEU A 414 -0.25 16.67 -12.55
N GLU A 415 -0.14 15.37 -12.27
CA GLU A 415 -0.87 14.37 -13.04
C GLU A 415 -2.37 14.49 -12.73
N LEU A 416 -3.19 14.63 -13.78
CA LEU A 416 -4.63 14.76 -13.68
C LEU A 416 -5.30 13.66 -14.49
N TRP A 417 -6.52 13.27 -14.08
CA TRP A 417 -7.27 12.16 -14.69
C TRP A 417 -7.44 12.35 -16.20
N SER A 418 -7.15 11.30 -16.97
CA SER A 418 -7.63 11.11 -18.35
C SER A 418 -8.79 10.12 -18.35
N ASP A 419 -9.56 10.08 -19.44
CA ASP A 419 -10.64 9.11 -19.60
C ASP A 419 -10.15 7.65 -19.72
N ASP A 420 -8.84 7.44 -19.93
CA ASP A 420 -8.19 6.11 -19.99
C ASP A 420 -7.82 5.53 -18.61
N PHE A 421 -7.99 6.28 -17.51
CA PHE A 421 -7.55 5.83 -16.18
C PHE A 421 -8.66 5.05 -15.44
N GLU A 422 -8.42 3.76 -15.16
CA GLU A 422 -9.36 2.82 -14.53
C GLU A 422 -9.60 3.02 -13.01
N GLY A 423 -9.26 4.19 -12.44
CA GLY A 423 -9.30 4.42 -10.99
C GLY A 423 -10.65 4.82 -10.38
N ARG A 424 -11.77 4.18 -10.74
CA ARG A 424 -13.08 4.52 -10.13
C ARG A 424 -13.12 4.29 -8.62
N GLU A 425 -12.43 3.27 -8.12
CA GLU A 425 -12.32 2.98 -6.67
C GLU A 425 -11.63 4.11 -5.91
N ASN A 426 -10.60 4.71 -6.53
CA ASN A 426 -9.84 5.82 -5.97
C ASN A 426 -10.70 7.08 -5.77
N LEU A 427 -11.68 7.34 -6.65
CA LEU A 427 -12.64 8.44 -6.48
C LEU A 427 -13.58 8.21 -5.29
N VAL A 428 -14.04 6.97 -5.10
CA VAL A 428 -14.87 6.59 -3.95
C VAL A 428 -14.10 6.82 -2.66
N ASN A 429 -12.83 6.41 -2.63
CA ASN A 429 -11.94 6.57 -1.46
C ASN A 429 -11.65 8.04 -1.14
N ILE A 430 -11.45 8.92 -2.14
CA ILE A 430 -11.30 10.37 -1.91
C ILE A 430 -12.60 10.96 -1.34
N LEU A 431 -13.76 10.62 -1.90
CA LEU A 431 -15.05 11.12 -1.41
C LEU A 431 -15.34 10.64 0.02
N GLU A 432 -14.96 9.41 0.33
CA GLU A 432 -15.04 8.88 1.69
C GLU A 432 -14.15 9.67 2.66
N LEU A 433 -12.90 9.97 2.27
CA LEU A 433 -12.01 10.79 3.09
C LEU A 433 -12.59 12.19 3.34
N ILE A 434 -13.13 12.84 2.31
CA ILE A 434 -13.82 14.14 2.43
C ILE A 434 -14.98 14.04 3.44
N ARG A 435 -15.78 12.98 3.36
CA ARG A 435 -16.90 12.74 4.27
C ARG A 435 -16.42 12.58 5.71
N LEU A 436 -15.39 11.77 5.95
CA LEU A 436 -14.81 11.54 7.28
C LEU A 436 -14.23 12.82 7.89
N VAL A 437 -13.47 13.60 7.11
CA VAL A 437 -12.94 14.89 7.55
C VAL A 437 -14.07 15.89 7.87
N ALA A 438 -15.14 15.90 7.07
CA ALA A 438 -16.30 16.75 7.33
C ALA A 438 -17.07 16.36 8.60
N SER A 439 -17.07 15.08 8.98
CA SER A 439 -17.65 14.62 10.25
C SER A 439 -16.81 15.07 11.45
N GLU A 440 -15.48 15.06 11.35
CA GLU A 440 -14.58 15.48 12.43
C GLU A 440 -14.45 17.02 12.56
N LYS A 441 -14.33 17.72 11.43
CA LYS A 441 -14.08 19.18 11.36
C LYS A 441 -15.08 19.87 10.42
N PRO A 442 -16.38 19.93 10.78
CA PRO A 442 -17.45 20.40 9.91
C PRO A 442 -17.27 21.85 9.44
N LEU A 443 -16.76 22.74 10.30
CA LEU A 443 -16.54 24.15 9.94
C LEU A 443 -15.47 24.33 8.87
N ILE A 444 -14.35 23.61 8.98
CA ILE A 444 -13.24 23.67 8.03
C ILE A 444 -13.69 23.10 6.68
N ALA A 445 -14.34 21.93 6.71
CA ALA A 445 -14.87 21.30 5.50
C ALA A 445 -15.88 22.20 4.77
N ALA A 446 -16.82 22.81 5.50
CA ALA A 446 -17.79 23.73 4.93
C ALA A 446 -17.12 24.98 4.33
N ALA A 447 -16.16 25.58 5.03
CA ALA A 447 -15.44 26.75 4.53
C ALA A 447 -14.68 26.42 3.25
N LYS A 448 -13.87 25.36 3.25
CA LYS A 448 -13.04 24.95 2.10
C LYS A 448 -13.85 24.55 0.88
N VAL A 449 -14.91 23.75 1.06
CA VAL A 449 -15.77 23.35 -0.07
C VAL A 449 -16.52 24.55 -0.66
N SER A 450 -16.95 25.50 0.19
CA SER A 450 -17.60 26.74 -0.24
C SER A 450 -16.62 27.64 -0.99
N GLU A 451 -15.44 27.91 -0.43
CA GLU A 451 -14.37 28.69 -1.07
C GLU A 451 -14.00 28.14 -2.44
N ARG A 452 -13.79 26.82 -2.54
CA ARG A 452 -13.44 26.16 -3.80
C ARG A 452 -14.57 26.29 -4.83
N ASN A 453 -15.82 26.05 -4.42
CA ASN A 453 -16.97 26.21 -5.32
C ASN A 453 -17.14 27.67 -5.77
N VAL A 454 -17.00 28.64 -4.88
CA VAL A 454 -17.04 30.07 -5.22
C VAL A 454 -15.90 30.47 -6.15
N ALA A 455 -14.69 29.95 -5.93
CA ALA A 455 -13.56 30.18 -6.83
C ALA A 455 -13.86 29.65 -8.23
N ILE A 456 -14.36 28.40 -8.34
CA ILE A 456 -14.74 27.84 -9.63
C ILE A 456 -15.87 28.66 -10.25
N ILE A 457 -16.88 29.08 -9.47
CA ILE A 457 -18.01 29.94 -9.90
C ILE A 457 -17.51 31.26 -10.53
N LYS A 458 -16.53 31.90 -9.91
CA LYS A 458 -15.95 33.16 -10.40
C LYS A 458 -15.09 32.95 -11.65
N ASP A 459 -14.41 31.82 -11.75
CA ASP A 459 -13.59 31.43 -12.90
C ASP A 459 -14.44 31.04 -14.13
N ARG A 460 -15.74 30.73 -13.96
CA ARG A 460 -16.68 30.28 -15.03
C ARG A 460 -17.10 31.32 -16.05
N LEU A 461 -16.44 32.46 -16.19
CA LEU A 461 -16.70 33.26 -17.38
C LEU A 461 -16.29 32.49 -18.67
N LEU A 462 -15.62 31.32 -18.59
CA LEU A 462 -15.11 30.58 -19.77
C LEU A 462 -15.18 29.01 -19.80
N ALA A 463 -15.74 28.24 -18.83
CA ALA A 463 -15.80 26.75 -18.91
C ALA A 463 -16.93 26.05 -18.09
N PRO A 464 -17.41 24.83 -18.46
CA PRO A 464 -18.47 24.08 -17.73
C PRO A 464 -18.02 23.53 -16.36
N MET A 465 -18.96 23.38 -15.40
CA MET A 465 -18.67 23.04 -13.98
C MET A 465 -18.17 21.61 -13.89
N PRO A 466 -17.15 21.31 -13.07
CA PRO A 466 -16.79 19.94 -12.80
C PRO A 466 -17.92 19.27 -12.00
N LEU A 467 -18.51 18.20 -12.55
CA LEU A 467 -19.47 17.34 -11.84
C LEU A 467 -18.86 16.75 -10.56
N SER A 468 -17.54 16.53 -10.54
CA SER A 468 -16.83 15.98 -9.39
C SER A 468 -16.82 16.89 -8.16
N MET A 469 -16.87 18.22 -8.33
CA MET A 469 -16.97 19.16 -7.21
C MET A 469 -18.37 19.21 -6.60
N GLN A 470 -19.40 18.88 -7.37
CA GLN A 470 -20.76 18.72 -6.86
C GLN A 470 -20.83 17.50 -5.91
N LEU A 471 -20.16 16.39 -6.25
CA LEU A 471 -20.08 15.21 -5.38
C LEU A 471 -19.30 15.50 -4.08
N ALA A 472 -18.25 16.31 -4.13
CA ALA A 472 -17.54 16.75 -2.93
C ALA A 472 -18.45 17.57 -2.01
N LEU A 473 -19.19 18.54 -2.57
CA LEU A 473 -20.16 19.34 -1.82
C LEU A 473 -21.25 18.47 -1.18
N GLU A 474 -21.80 17.53 -1.95
CA GLU A 474 -22.82 16.60 -1.48
C GLU A 474 -22.32 15.78 -0.28
N ASN A 475 -21.11 15.22 -0.34
CA ASN A 475 -20.54 14.45 0.77
C ASN A 475 -20.27 15.30 2.02
N VAL A 476 -19.83 16.56 1.87
CA VAL A 476 -19.66 17.47 3.01
C VAL A 476 -21.02 17.79 3.64
N ILE A 477 -22.03 18.11 2.83
CA ILE A 477 -23.36 18.46 3.35
C ILE A 477 -24.01 17.26 4.03
N ILE A 478 -23.88 16.06 3.46
CA ILE A 478 -24.37 14.83 4.08
C ILE A 478 -23.66 14.60 5.42
N ALA A 479 -22.33 14.69 5.47
CA ALA A 479 -21.57 14.47 6.71
C ALA A 479 -21.90 15.47 7.82
N VAL A 480 -22.09 16.74 7.45
CA VAL A 480 -22.42 17.81 8.38
C VAL A 480 -23.85 17.67 8.88
N PHE A 481 -24.83 17.49 7.99
CA PHE A 481 -26.26 17.53 8.33
C PHE A 481 -26.93 16.15 8.42
N ASP A 482 -26.16 15.08 8.60
CA ASP A 482 -26.70 13.72 8.82
C ASP A 482 -27.53 13.68 10.12
N ASP A 483 -28.68 13.00 10.09
CA ASP A 483 -29.62 12.91 11.22
C ASP A 483 -29.05 12.11 12.42
N SER A 484 -27.87 11.50 12.26
CA SER A 484 -27.18 10.68 13.25
C SER A 484 -26.15 11.41 14.12
N ASN A 485 -25.65 12.57 13.68
CA ASN A 485 -24.84 13.43 14.53
C ASN A 485 -25.76 14.18 15.49
N GLU A 486 -25.36 14.32 16.77
CA GLU A 486 -26.04 15.17 17.76
C GLU A 486 -25.91 16.66 17.40
N PHE A 487 -26.32 17.02 16.19
CA PHE A 487 -26.23 18.33 15.59
C PHE A 487 -27.01 19.37 16.41
N GLY A 488 -27.93 18.93 17.27
CA GLY A 488 -28.76 19.77 18.14
C GLY A 488 -28.08 20.37 19.38
N SER A 489 -26.80 20.10 19.66
CA SER A 489 -26.18 20.51 20.94
C SER A 489 -25.38 21.83 20.88
N ASN A 490 -24.87 22.26 19.71
CA ASN A 490 -23.99 23.45 19.60
C ASN A 490 -24.53 24.53 18.63
N SER A 491 -25.32 25.47 19.16
CA SER A 491 -26.02 26.52 18.40
C SER A 491 -25.09 27.51 17.67
N GLU A 492 -23.88 27.74 18.19
CA GLU A 492 -22.91 28.64 17.57
C GLU A 492 -22.30 28.03 16.29
N MET A 493 -21.95 26.76 16.35
CA MET A 493 -21.45 26.01 15.19
C MET A 493 -22.49 25.95 14.07
N GLN A 494 -23.76 25.70 14.42
CA GLN A 494 -24.87 25.73 13.46
C GLN A 494 -24.98 27.08 12.77
N LEU A 495 -24.91 28.19 13.51
CA LEU A 495 -25.05 29.53 12.94
C LEU A 495 -23.89 29.88 12.00
N MET A 496 -22.67 29.46 12.33
CA MET A 496 -21.50 29.65 11.46
C MET A 496 -21.60 28.83 10.17
N LEU A 497 -22.00 27.54 10.26
CA LEU A 497 -22.27 26.70 9.09
C LEU A 497 -23.41 27.27 8.24
N GLY A 498 -24.45 27.80 8.89
CA GLY A 498 -25.57 28.54 8.31
C GLY A 498 -25.08 29.63 7.37
N ARG A 499 -24.24 30.54 7.89
CA ARG A 499 -23.68 31.67 7.14
C ARG A 499 -22.82 31.23 5.95
N ILE A 500 -22.01 30.19 6.11
CA ILE A 500 -21.11 29.70 5.04
C ILE A 500 -21.92 29.18 3.85
N PHE A 501 -22.89 28.30 4.10
CA PHE A 501 -23.70 27.70 3.04
C PHE A 501 -24.76 28.66 2.48
N GLU A 502 -25.29 29.58 3.29
CA GLU A 502 -26.13 30.67 2.79
C GLU A 502 -25.35 31.56 1.81
N GLY A 503 -24.10 31.93 2.14
CA GLY A 503 -23.23 32.68 1.24
C GLY A 503 -22.98 31.95 -0.09
N LEU A 504 -22.72 30.64 -0.05
CA LEU A 504 -22.58 29.81 -1.26
C LEU A 504 -23.88 29.77 -2.08
N LEU A 505 -25.01 29.56 -1.41
CA LEU A 505 -26.33 29.51 -2.04
C LEU A 505 -26.64 30.83 -2.76
N GLN A 506 -26.40 31.97 -2.12
CA GLN A 506 -26.58 33.29 -2.73
C GLN A 506 -25.70 33.45 -3.99
N GLN A 507 -24.44 33.03 -3.96
CA GLN A 507 -23.56 33.07 -5.14
C GLN A 507 -24.07 32.17 -6.28
N LEU A 508 -24.57 30.97 -5.97
CA LEU A 508 -25.16 30.06 -6.96
C LEU A 508 -26.43 30.64 -7.60
N LEU A 509 -27.26 31.34 -6.82
CA LEU A 509 -28.51 31.95 -7.28
C LEU A 509 -28.31 33.24 -8.08
N LEU A 510 -27.20 33.96 -7.86
CA LEU A 510 -26.84 35.18 -8.60
C LEU A 510 -26.37 34.92 -10.04
N LEU A 511 -26.01 33.67 -10.37
CA LEU A 511 -25.54 33.30 -11.70
C LEU A 511 -26.69 33.30 -12.71
N LYS A 512 -26.50 34.03 -13.83
CA LYS A 512 -27.44 34.06 -14.94
C LYS A 512 -27.14 32.90 -15.90
N TRP A 513 -27.90 31.82 -15.79
CA TRP A 513 -27.66 30.62 -16.58
C TRP A 513 -28.44 30.64 -17.90
N THR A 514 -27.73 30.65 -19.02
CA THR A 514 -28.31 30.55 -20.38
C THR A 514 -28.09 29.19 -21.04
N ASP A 515 -27.10 28.42 -20.58
CA ASP A 515 -26.73 27.09 -21.10
C ASP A 515 -27.50 25.96 -20.37
N PRO A 516 -28.23 25.09 -21.09
CA PRO A 516 -28.92 23.92 -20.52
C PRO A 516 -28.07 23.00 -19.63
N LEU A 517 -26.79 22.78 -19.96
CA LEU A 517 -25.91 21.90 -19.18
C LEU A 517 -25.54 22.50 -17.82
N LEU A 518 -25.28 23.82 -17.80
CA LEU A 518 -24.99 24.54 -16.58
C LEU A 518 -26.20 24.64 -15.65
N VAL A 519 -27.38 24.75 -16.25
CA VAL A 519 -28.66 24.74 -15.57
C VAL A 519 -28.95 23.38 -14.90
N GLU A 520 -28.68 22.27 -15.60
CA GLU A 520 -28.81 20.93 -15.00
C GLU A 520 -27.85 20.77 -13.81
N LEU A 521 -26.62 21.25 -13.97
CA LEU A 521 -25.61 21.19 -12.93
C LEU A 521 -25.99 22.01 -11.71
N LEU A 522 -26.55 23.22 -11.89
CA LEU A 522 -27.13 24.01 -10.81
C LEU A 522 -28.21 23.22 -10.06
N GLY A 523 -29.09 22.53 -10.78
CA GLY A 523 -30.09 21.65 -10.16
C GLY A 523 -29.48 20.60 -9.23
N ARG A 524 -28.37 19.98 -9.65
CA ARG A 524 -27.63 19.01 -8.82
C ARG A 524 -26.94 19.65 -7.60
N TYR A 525 -26.43 20.88 -7.73
CA TYR A 525 -25.89 21.65 -6.60
C TYR A 525 -26.98 22.01 -5.58
N LEU A 526 -28.17 22.41 -6.05
CA LEU A 526 -29.31 22.70 -5.20
C LEU A 526 -29.86 21.43 -4.52
N ASP A 527 -29.86 20.30 -5.23
CA ASP A 527 -30.17 18.97 -4.64
C ASP A 527 -29.23 18.63 -3.50
N ALA A 528 -27.92 18.81 -3.71
CA ALA A 528 -26.90 18.55 -2.69
C ALA A 528 -27.10 19.42 -1.44
N LEU A 529 -27.62 20.64 -1.58
CA LEU A 529 -27.98 21.56 -0.48
C LEU A 529 -29.32 21.22 0.22
N GLY A 530 -30.02 20.16 -0.21
CA GLY A 530 -31.29 19.73 0.38
C GLY A 530 -31.24 19.52 1.91
N PRO A 531 -30.26 18.77 2.47
CA PRO A 531 -30.12 18.60 3.92
C PRO A 531 -29.89 19.93 4.65
N PHE A 532 -29.09 20.84 4.10
CA PHE A 532 -28.89 22.18 4.67
C PHE A 532 -30.21 22.96 4.78
N LEU A 533 -31.03 22.94 3.72
CA LEU A 533 -32.35 23.61 3.71
C LEU A 533 -33.34 23.00 4.72
N LYS A 534 -33.07 21.80 5.26
CA LYS A 534 -33.85 21.17 6.34
C LYS A 534 -33.63 21.83 7.68
N PHE A 535 -32.40 22.26 7.93
CA PHE A 535 -32.03 22.94 9.16
C PHE A 535 -32.24 24.46 9.06
N PHE A 536 -32.22 25.04 7.85
CA PHE A 536 -32.36 26.48 7.62
C PHE A 536 -33.55 26.79 6.67
N PRO A 537 -34.79 26.78 7.18
CA PRO A 537 -36.00 26.97 6.36
C PRO A 537 -36.11 28.36 5.72
N ASP A 538 -35.51 29.39 6.34
CA ASP A 538 -35.58 30.77 5.84
C ASP A 538 -34.88 30.95 4.48
N ALA A 539 -33.89 30.11 4.17
CA ALA A 539 -33.18 30.11 2.89
C ALA A 539 -34.03 29.55 1.73
N VAL A 540 -35.09 28.78 2.03
CA VAL A 540 -35.93 28.08 1.03
C VAL A 540 -36.63 29.07 0.09
N GLY A 541 -37.09 30.23 0.60
CA GLY A 541 -37.76 31.25 -0.21
C GLY A 541 -36.89 31.82 -1.34
N SER A 542 -35.57 31.91 -1.12
CA SER A 542 -34.61 32.40 -2.12
C SER A 542 -34.40 31.43 -3.29
N VAL A 543 -34.53 30.12 -3.05
CA VAL A 543 -34.39 29.07 -4.07
C VAL A 543 -35.62 29.00 -4.97
N ILE A 544 -36.81 29.25 -4.40
CA ILE A 544 -38.10 29.15 -5.12
C ILE A 544 -38.29 30.31 -6.11
N THR A 545 -37.71 31.49 -5.85
CA THR A 545 -38.03 32.73 -6.57
C THR A 545 -37.24 32.96 -7.86
N THR A 546 -36.16 32.21 -8.12
CA THR A 546 -35.18 32.48 -9.20
C THR A 546 -35.33 31.63 -10.48
N SER A 547 -36.23 30.65 -10.52
CA SER A 547 -36.35 29.71 -11.66
C SER A 547 -37.17 30.27 -12.84
N SER A 548 -36.63 31.21 -13.63
CA SER A 548 -37.27 31.71 -14.87
C SER A 548 -36.83 31.01 -16.17
N ALA A 549 -35.88 30.07 -16.14
CA ALA A 549 -35.35 29.42 -17.35
C ALA A 549 -36.24 28.25 -17.85
N ARG A 550 -36.56 28.23 -19.16
CA ARG A 550 -37.50 27.29 -19.80
C ARG A 550 -36.97 25.84 -19.91
N HIS A 551 -35.66 25.66 -20.00
CA HIS A 551 -35.02 24.35 -20.26
C HIS A 551 -34.54 23.61 -18.99
N ALA A 552 -34.65 24.24 -17.82
CA ALA A 552 -34.25 23.73 -16.50
C ALA A 552 -35.31 22.92 -15.75
N ARG A 553 -36.55 22.99 -16.23
CA ARG A 553 -37.74 22.92 -15.37
C ARG A 553 -37.98 21.53 -14.79
N LEU A 554 -37.61 20.46 -15.49
CA LEU A 554 -37.84 19.11 -15.00
C LEU A 554 -36.93 18.79 -13.81
N GLN A 555 -35.63 18.99 -13.94
CA GLN A 555 -34.69 18.73 -12.85
C GLN A 555 -34.93 19.67 -11.67
N ILE A 556 -35.11 20.97 -11.90
CA ILE A 556 -35.45 21.91 -10.81
C ILE A 556 -36.77 21.51 -10.13
N CYS A 557 -37.80 21.09 -10.86
CA CYS A 557 -39.03 20.58 -10.25
C CYS A 557 -38.81 19.26 -9.51
N THR A 558 -38.00 18.34 -10.03
CA THR A 558 -37.66 17.08 -9.34
C THR A 558 -36.85 17.33 -8.08
N SER A 559 -35.94 18.29 -8.11
CA SER A 559 -35.16 18.78 -6.99
C SER A 559 -36.06 19.45 -5.95
N ILE A 560 -36.94 20.36 -6.38
CA ILE A 560 -37.94 20.99 -5.53
C ILE A 560 -38.88 19.94 -4.92
N ILE A 561 -39.25 18.88 -5.65
CA ILE A 561 -40.07 17.78 -5.10
C ILE A 561 -39.28 16.96 -4.08
N ARG A 562 -38.00 16.64 -4.34
CA ARG A 562 -37.13 15.94 -3.39
C ARG A 562 -36.93 16.77 -2.12
N ILE A 563 -36.66 18.06 -2.28
CA ILE A 563 -36.57 19.05 -1.21
C ILE A 563 -37.92 19.14 -0.46
N ALA A 564 -39.05 19.32 -1.14
CA ALA A 564 -40.37 19.41 -0.50
C ALA A 564 -40.76 18.12 0.26
N LYS A 565 -40.35 16.94 -0.22
CA LYS A 565 -40.51 15.67 0.49
C LYS A 565 -39.67 15.62 1.78
N LEU A 566 -38.45 16.14 1.75
CA LEU A 566 -37.54 16.23 2.91
C LEU A 566 -37.97 17.34 3.89
N LEU A 567 -38.60 18.42 3.41
CA LEU A 567 -38.86 19.68 4.13
C LEU A 567 -40.32 19.90 4.53
N THR A 568 -41.09 18.85 4.80
CA THR A 568 -42.57 18.92 4.92
C THR A 568 -43.11 20.01 5.88
N LYS A 569 -42.40 20.35 6.96
CA LYS A 569 -42.79 21.42 7.90
C LYS A 569 -42.26 22.81 7.53
N ALA A 570 -41.04 22.89 7.01
CA ALA A 570 -40.38 24.12 6.59
C ALA A 570 -40.97 24.72 5.30
N PHE A 571 -41.55 23.88 4.45
CA PHE A 571 -42.10 24.27 3.15
C PHE A 571 -43.52 24.85 3.24
N LEU A 572 -44.23 24.57 4.34
CA LEU A 572 -45.64 24.92 4.56
C LEU A 572 -45.96 26.41 4.34
N PRO A 573 -45.13 27.37 4.83
CA PRO A 573 -45.39 28.81 4.64
C PRO A 573 -45.26 29.27 3.18
N HIS A 574 -44.47 28.56 2.36
CA HIS A 574 -44.17 28.93 0.98
C HIS A 574 -45.04 28.21 -0.06
N MET A 575 -45.80 27.18 0.33
CA MET A 575 -46.66 26.40 -0.56
C MET A 575 -47.67 27.24 -1.35
N LYS A 576 -48.22 28.30 -0.73
CA LYS A 576 -49.17 29.19 -1.41
C LYS A 576 -48.51 29.95 -2.57
N GLY A 577 -47.32 30.53 -2.33
CA GLY A 577 -46.57 31.25 -3.37
C GLY A 577 -46.09 30.33 -4.49
N ILE A 578 -45.73 29.08 -4.17
CA ILE A 578 -45.40 28.06 -5.17
C ILE A 578 -46.62 27.69 -6.00
N ALA A 579 -47.76 27.42 -5.36
CA ALA A 579 -49.00 27.09 -6.04
C ALA A 579 -49.45 28.22 -6.97
N GLU A 580 -49.34 29.49 -6.55
CA GLU A 580 -49.62 30.67 -7.37
C GLU A 580 -48.64 30.79 -8.55
N THR A 581 -47.36 30.52 -8.33
CA THR A 581 -46.32 30.54 -9.38
C THR A 581 -46.52 29.41 -10.38
N MET A 582 -46.83 28.20 -9.93
CA MET A 582 -47.21 27.06 -10.78
C MET A 582 -48.47 27.35 -11.57
N ALA A 583 -49.50 27.92 -10.94
CA ALA A 583 -50.74 28.31 -11.61
C ALA A 583 -50.52 29.45 -12.63
N ARG A 584 -49.56 30.35 -12.40
CA ARG A 584 -49.12 31.36 -13.36
C ARG A 584 -48.38 30.71 -14.54
N LEU A 585 -47.42 29.83 -14.28
CA LEU A 585 -46.69 29.10 -15.31
C LEU A 585 -47.61 28.18 -16.15
N GLN A 586 -48.71 27.71 -15.56
CA GLN A 586 -49.73 26.89 -16.21
C GLN A 586 -50.60 27.72 -17.15
N ARG A 587 -50.97 28.93 -16.70
CA ARG A 587 -51.66 29.92 -17.53
C ARG A 587 -50.82 30.48 -18.67
N GLU A 588 -49.50 30.55 -18.50
CA GLU A 588 -48.56 31.01 -19.53
C GLU A 588 -48.22 29.93 -20.59
N GLU A 589 -48.89 28.77 -20.60
CA GLU A 589 -48.58 27.57 -21.45
C GLU A 589 -47.11 27.10 -21.37
N ARG A 590 -46.39 27.58 -20.37
CA ARG A 590 -44.97 27.32 -20.12
C ARG A 590 -44.77 26.01 -19.36
N LEU A 591 -45.84 25.43 -18.85
CA LEU A 591 -45.88 24.12 -18.19
C LEU A 591 -46.12 22.94 -19.16
N LEU A 592 -46.09 23.16 -20.48
CA LEU A 592 -46.27 22.09 -21.46
C LEU A 592 -45.12 21.07 -21.41
N PHE A 593 -45.34 20.02 -20.62
CA PHE A 593 -44.89 18.66 -20.89
C PHE A 593 -45.49 18.22 -22.23
N ARG A 594 -44.81 18.50 -23.35
CA ARG A 594 -45.01 17.71 -24.55
C ARG A 594 -43.94 16.63 -24.55
N ALA A 595 -44.42 15.38 -24.55
CA ALA A 595 -43.64 14.16 -24.64
C ALA A 595 -42.71 14.15 -25.86
#